data_AF-A0A970P4W4-F1
#
_entry.id   AF-A0A970P4W4-F1
#
_cell.length_a   1.000
_cell.length_b   1.000
_cell.length_c   1.000
_cell.angle_alpha   90.00
_cell.angle_beta   90.00
_cell.angle_gamma   90.00
#
_symmetry.space_group_name_H-M   'P 1'
#
loop_
_entity.id
_entity.type
_entity.pdbx_description
1 polymer ?
#
loop_
_entity_poly.entity_id
_entity_poly.type
_entity_poly.pdbx_seq_one_letter_code
_entity_poly.pdbx_strand_id
1 'polypeptide(L)'
;MIFYWLLFFLGVKDAIEMHWQGKSLIPYFLYAVIITAVIFILNIDPGTDTEGRKTVMDMNSNILGQYGAFATIMAVDMLARKPYYSINRGMLLVMLPIFVYMVAGTGSRGAVFSVAGGLLVYFVFFSGKNRFNPLALFFILLFGVLAVNYMLSTELIAGRMEELEDDYRLRVLWPAALEIFNKFPIFGTGAARFEIEMTAIIGRYRPLHNEFLTILIYTCLAGM
;
A
#
# COMPACT_ATOMS: atom_id res chain seq x y z
N MET A 1 18.98 -10.40 10.04
CA MET A 1 18.35 -11.38 9.12
C MET A 1 17.87 -12.66 9.80
N ILE A 2 18.70 -13.40 10.54
CA ILE A 2 18.32 -14.71 11.15
C ILE A 2 17.13 -14.63 12.12
N PHE A 3 17.06 -13.59 12.96
CA PHE A 3 15.95 -13.38 13.89
C PHE A 3 14.59 -13.20 13.20
N TYR A 4 14.57 -12.57 12.02
CA TYR A 4 13.36 -12.29 11.26
C TYR A 4 12.81 -13.54 10.56
N TRP A 5 13.70 -14.39 10.04
CA TRP A 5 13.32 -15.71 9.53
C TRP A 5 12.69 -16.56 10.62
N LEU A 6 13.20 -16.48 11.85
CA LEU A 6 12.68 -17.24 12.98
C LEU A 6 11.26 -16.78 13.37
N LEU A 7 11.01 -15.48 13.41
CA LEU A 7 9.65 -14.93 13.63
C LEU A 7 8.69 -15.27 12.50
N PHE A 8 9.15 -15.22 11.24
CA PHE A 8 8.37 -15.61 10.09
C PHE A 8 8.00 -17.11 10.11
N PHE A 9 8.96 -17.99 10.39
CA PHE A 9 8.72 -19.44 10.44
C PHE A 9 7.79 -19.84 11.61
N LEU A 10 7.93 -19.20 12.77
CA LEU A 10 7.00 -19.41 13.88
C LEU A 10 5.58 -18.92 13.53
N GLY A 11 5.45 -17.73 12.92
CA GLY A 11 4.16 -17.20 12.49
C GLY A 11 3.49 -18.03 11.38
N VAL A 12 4.26 -18.57 10.44
CA VAL A 12 3.75 -19.40 9.33
C VAL A 12 3.28 -20.76 9.82
N LYS A 13 4.01 -21.39 10.74
CA LYS A 13 3.59 -22.68 11.32
C LYS A 13 2.25 -22.55 12.05
N ASP A 14 2.12 -21.54 12.90
CA ASP A 14 0.88 -21.29 13.66
C ASP A 14 -0.27 -20.91 12.72
N ALA A 15 -0.01 -20.14 11.66
CA ALA A 15 -1.01 -19.79 10.65
C ALA A 15 -1.53 -21.02 9.89
N ILE A 16 -0.64 -21.96 9.51
CA ILE A 16 -1.03 -23.19 8.81
C ILE A 16 -1.87 -24.09 9.71
N GLU A 17 -1.45 -24.31 10.96
CA GLU A 17 -2.19 -25.12 11.93
C GLU A 17 -3.59 -24.54 12.21
N MET A 18 -3.73 -23.22 12.17
CA MET A 18 -5.01 -22.55 12.42
C MET A 18 -5.96 -22.52 11.24
N HIS A 19 -5.43 -22.41 10.01
CA HIS A 19 -6.24 -22.60 8.81
C HIS A 19 -6.87 -24.01 8.82
N TRP A 20 -6.09 -25.02 9.21
CA TRP A 20 -6.58 -26.38 9.41
C TRP A 20 -7.60 -26.52 10.54
N GLN A 21 -7.52 -25.68 11.58
CA GLN A 21 -8.49 -25.63 12.69
C GLN A 21 -9.71 -24.73 12.41
N GLY A 22 -9.85 -24.15 11.21
CA GLY A 22 -10.95 -23.26 10.86
C GLY A 22 -10.95 -21.92 11.61
N LYS A 23 -9.82 -21.52 12.19
CA LYS A 23 -9.68 -20.23 12.90
C LYS A 23 -9.28 -19.13 11.92
N SER A 24 -9.74 -17.91 12.20
CA SER A 24 -9.45 -16.74 11.35
C SER A 24 -7.97 -16.34 11.39
N LEU A 25 -7.39 -16.06 10.22
CA LEU A 25 -6.02 -15.56 10.06
C LEU A 25 -5.88 -14.05 10.32
N ILE A 26 -7.00 -13.33 10.46
CA ILE A 26 -7.02 -11.86 10.61
C ILE A 26 -6.20 -11.38 11.83
N PRO A 27 -6.34 -11.97 13.04
CA PRO A 27 -5.54 -11.57 14.19
C PRO A 27 -4.04 -11.61 13.95
N TYR A 28 -3.55 -12.66 13.26
CA TYR A 28 -2.14 -12.86 12.98
C TYR A 28 -1.61 -11.83 12.00
N PHE A 29 -2.38 -11.51 10.98
CA PHE A 29 -2.05 -10.42 10.07
C PHE A 29 -1.92 -9.09 10.85
N LEU A 30 -2.86 -8.76 11.73
CA LEU A 30 -2.78 -7.55 12.55
C LEU A 30 -1.55 -7.55 13.48
N TYR A 31 -1.20 -8.71 14.07
CA TYR A 31 0.01 -8.84 14.87
C TYR A 31 1.30 -8.74 14.03
N ALA A 32 1.32 -9.26 12.81
CA ALA A 32 2.46 -9.10 11.92
C ALA A 32 2.65 -7.62 11.55
N VAL A 33 1.56 -6.95 11.15
CA VAL A 33 1.61 -5.53 10.77
C VAL A 33 1.96 -4.64 11.98
N ILE A 34 1.51 -4.97 13.20
CA ILE A 34 1.90 -4.16 14.38
C ILE A 34 3.39 -4.28 14.68
N ILE A 35 3.96 -5.48 14.54
CA ILE A 35 5.40 -5.68 14.70
C ILE A 35 6.16 -4.87 13.65
N THR A 36 5.75 -4.95 12.38
CA THR A 36 6.35 -4.14 11.30
C THR A 36 6.21 -2.64 11.56
N ALA A 37 5.05 -2.18 12.02
CA ALA A 37 4.81 -0.78 12.32
C ALA A 37 5.66 -0.28 13.50
N VAL A 38 5.89 -1.10 14.53
CA VAL A 38 6.78 -0.76 15.64
C VAL A 38 8.22 -0.66 15.16
N ILE A 39 8.70 -1.60 14.34
CA ILE A 39 10.04 -1.54 13.72
C ILE A 39 10.18 -0.26 12.88
N PHE A 40 9.14 0.07 12.10
CA PHE A 40 9.06 1.30 11.30
C PHE A 40 9.13 2.58 12.15
N ILE A 41 8.36 2.65 13.24
CA ILE A 41 8.34 3.80 14.16
C ILE A 41 9.69 3.98 14.85
N LEU A 42 10.26 2.87 15.34
CA LEU A 42 11.55 2.88 16.02
C LEU A 42 12.73 3.08 15.07
N ASN A 43 12.47 3.14 13.75
CA ASN A 43 13.46 3.33 12.71
C ASN A 43 14.58 2.26 12.79
N ILE A 44 14.21 1.03 13.17
CA ILE A 44 15.11 -0.11 13.24
C ILE A 44 15.29 -0.62 11.81
N ASP A 45 16.54 -0.70 11.37
CA ASP A 45 16.91 -0.97 9.97
C ASP A 45 16.38 0.11 9.01
N PRO A 46 16.84 1.38 9.17
CA PRO A 46 16.34 2.48 8.39
C PRO A 46 16.87 2.37 6.96
N GLY A 47 16.04 1.83 6.08
CA GLY A 47 16.25 1.95 4.65
C GLY A 47 15.66 3.26 4.13
N THR A 48 16.22 3.74 3.03
CA THR A 48 15.60 4.79 2.21
C THR A 48 15.43 4.24 0.81
N ASP A 49 14.22 4.36 0.25
CA ASP A 49 14.04 4.05 -1.16
C ASP A 49 14.68 5.13 -2.04
N THR A 50 14.69 4.88 -3.36
CA THR A 50 15.23 5.80 -4.37
C THR A 50 14.59 7.19 -4.35
N GLU A 51 13.46 7.34 -3.66
CA GLU A 51 12.74 8.60 -3.53
C GLU A 51 12.87 9.22 -2.12
N GLY A 52 13.77 8.69 -1.27
CA GLY A 52 14.00 9.20 0.08
C GLY A 52 12.90 8.84 1.08
N ARG A 53 12.04 7.86 0.77
CA ARG A 53 10.98 7.41 1.70
C ARG A 53 11.55 6.37 2.66
N LYS A 54 11.02 6.37 3.88
CA LYS A 54 11.37 5.35 4.86
C LYS A 54 10.95 3.97 4.37
N THR A 55 11.91 3.06 4.36
CA THR A 55 11.68 1.63 4.16
C THR A 55 12.11 0.87 5.41
N VAL A 56 11.60 -0.35 5.55
CA VAL A 56 11.93 -1.27 6.64
C VAL A 56 12.25 -2.60 5.99
N MET A 57 13.40 -3.20 6.33
CA MET A 57 13.83 -4.50 5.80
C MET A 57 13.82 -4.55 4.26
N ASP A 58 14.31 -3.50 3.60
CA ASP A 58 14.29 -3.33 2.13
C ASP A 58 12.89 -3.38 1.49
N MET A 59 11.82 -3.34 2.28
CA MET A 59 10.46 -3.37 1.76
C MET A 59 10.09 -2.02 1.17
N ASN A 60 9.51 -2.05 -0.03
CA ASN A 60 9.01 -0.87 -0.70
C ASN A 60 8.00 -0.11 0.19
N SER A 61 8.18 1.20 0.29
CA SER A 61 7.33 2.10 1.08
C SER A 61 5.84 2.00 0.72
N ASN A 62 5.51 1.75 -0.55
CA ASN A 62 4.11 1.56 -0.98
C ASN A 62 3.53 0.25 -0.43
N ILE A 63 4.30 -0.83 -0.41
CA ILE A 63 3.85 -2.13 0.14
C ILE A 63 3.58 -2.00 1.64
N LEU A 64 4.49 -1.34 2.37
CA LEU A 64 4.31 -1.03 3.79
C LEU A 64 3.02 -0.21 4.02
N GLY A 65 2.80 0.81 3.20
CA GLY A 65 1.58 1.62 3.23
C GLY A 65 0.32 0.78 2.98
N GLN A 66 0.34 -0.13 2.00
CA GLN A 66 -0.79 -1.02 1.70
C GLN A 66 -1.11 -1.96 2.87
N TYR A 67 -0.10 -2.55 3.52
CA TYR A 67 -0.31 -3.38 4.70
C TYR A 67 -0.89 -2.60 5.87
N GLY A 68 -0.38 -1.39 6.12
CA GLY A 68 -0.96 -0.48 7.09
C GLY A 68 -2.43 -0.17 6.77
N ALA A 69 -2.74 0.09 5.50
CA ALA A 69 -4.10 0.41 5.06
C ALA A 69 -5.08 -0.75 5.28
N PHE A 70 -4.70 -1.97 4.89
CA PHE A 70 -5.51 -3.16 5.13
C PHE A 70 -5.70 -3.42 6.63
N ALA A 71 -4.63 -3.29 7.43
CA ALA A 71 -4.70 -3.47 8.88
C ALA A 71 -5.63 -2.45 9.53
N THR A 72 -5.61 -1.18 9.09
CA THR A 72 -6.55 -0.15 9.55
C THR A 72 -7.99 -0.53 9.26
N ILE A 73 -8.31 -0.90 8.02
CA ILE A 73 -9.69 -1.25 7.62
C ILE A 73 -10.19 -2.49 8.40
N MET A 74 -9.36 -3.52 8.53
CA MET A 74 -9.68 -4.72 9.30
C MET A 74 -9.88 -4.42 10.78
N ALA A 75 -9.03 -3.60 11.39
CA ALA A 75 -9.17 -3.20 12.79
C ALA A 75 -10.47 -2.41 13.03
N VAL A 76 -10.85 -1.52 12.11
CA VAL A 76 -12.14 -0.80 12.18
C VAL A 76 -13.32 -1.76 12.07
N ASP A 77 -13.29 -2.71 11.12
CA ASP A 77 -14.38 -3.70 11.00
C ASP A 77 -14.52 -4.55 12.27
N MET A 78 -13.40 -5.01 12.83
CA MET A 78 -13.38 -5.79 14.07
C MET A 78 -13.88 -4.99 15.28
N LEU A 79 -13.58 -3.69 15.37
CA LEU A 79 -14.11 -2.80 16.40
C LEU A 79 -15.62 -2.61 16.28
N ALA A 80 -16.11 -2.45 15.05
CA ALA A 80 -17.52 -2.22 14.75
C ALA A 80 -18.39 -3.46 14.93
N ARG A 81 -17.82 -4.67 14.81
CA ARG A 81 -18.53 -5.93 15.08
C ARG A 81 -18.48 -6.30 16.56
N LYS A 82 -19.44 -7.13 17.00
CA LYS A 82 -19.35 -7.82 18.31
C LYS A 82 -18.09 -8.70 18.30
N PRO A 83 -17.44 -8.98 19.45
CA PRO A 83 -16.15 -9.66 19.50
C PRO A 83 -16.25 -11.03 18.85
N TYR A 84 -15.85 -11.10 17.58
CA TYR A 84 -15.86 -12.33 16.77
C TYR A 84 -14.46 -12.95 16.70
N TYR A 85 -13.49 -12.37 17.43
CA TYR A 85 -12.08 -12.71 17.35
C TYR A 85 -11.41 -12.59 18.71
N SER A 86 -10.31 -13.32 18.91
CA SER A 86 -9.53 -13.41 20.15
C SER A 86 -8.86 -12.10 20.60
N ILE A 87 -8.94 -11.03 19.80
CA ILE A 87 -8.33 -9.74 20.13
C ILE A 87 -9.31 -8.87 20.92
N ASN A 88 -8.86 -8.38 22.08
CA ASN A 88 -9.62 -7.41 22.88
C ASN A 88 -9.76 -6.07 22.13
N ARG A 89 -10.95 -5.45 22.20
CA ARG A 89 -11.22 -4.10 21.67
C ARG A 89 -10.21 -3.05 22.14
N GLY A 90 -9.77 -3.13 23.39
CA GLY A 90 -8.74 -2.23 23.92
C GLY A 90 -7.43 -2.32 23.14
N MET A 91 -7.01 -3.53 22.74
CA MET A 91 -5.82 -3.72 21.92
C MET A 91 -6.00 -3.16 20.51
N LEU A 92 -7.17 -3.38 19.89
CA LEU A 92 -7.47 -2.82 18.57
C LEU A 92 -7.43 -1.28 18.58
N LEU A 93 -7.94 -0.64 19.65
CA LEU A 93 -7.87 0.80 19.82
C LEU A 93 -6.44 1.33 19.94
N VAL A 94 -5.53 0.56 20.53
CA VAL A 94 -4.09 0.91 20.60
C VAL A 94 -3.38 0.66 19.28
N MET A 95 -3.72 -0.41 18.56
CA MET A 95 -3.13 -0.76 17.27
C MET A 95 -3.52 0.22 16.15
N LEU A 96 -4.77 0.71 16.16
CA LEU A 96 -5.30 1.60 15.13
C LEU A 96 -4.42 2.85 14.86
N PRO A 97 -4.05 3.68 15.86
CA PRO A 97 -3.20 4.84 15.61
C PRO A 97 -1.81 4.46 15.09
N ILE A 98 -1.28 3.28 15.47
CA ILE A 98 0.01 2.79 14.99
C ILE A 98 -0.06 2.43 13.50
N PHE A 99 -1.13 1.76 13.05
CA PHE A 99 -1.34 1.47 11.64
C PHE A 99 -1.50 2.75 10.82
N VAL A 100 -2.25 3.73 11.32
CA VAL A 100 -2.41 5.01 10.62
C VAL A 100 -1.08 5.77 10.56
N TYR A 101 -0.30 5.78 11.64
CA TYR A 101 1.03 6.38 11.62
C TYR A 101 1.93 5.72 10.59
N MET A 102 1.92 4.39 10.49
CA MET A 102 2.67 3.65 9.46
C MET A 102 2.23 4.05 8.05
N VAL A 103 0.93 4.12 7.77
CA VAL A 103 0.40 4.60 6.47
C VAL A 103 0.92 5.99 6.16
N ALA A 104 0.77 6.93 7.10
CA ALA A 104 1.19 8.31 6.92
C ALA A 104 2.71 8.45 6.73
N GLY A 105 3.50 7.74 7.54
CA GLY A 105 4.95 7.77 7.51
C GLY A 105 5.58 7.20 6.23
N THR A 106 4.86 6.33 5.50
CA THR A 106 5.33 5.81 4.21
C THR A 106 5.33 6.85 3.09
N GLY A 107 4.57 7.94 3.26
CA GLY A 107 4.35 8.94 2.21
C GLY A 107 3.62 8.40 0.98
N SER A 108 2.96 7.23 1.07
CA SER A 108 2.25 6.61 -0.06
C SER A 108 0.83 7.16 -0.22
N ARG A 109 0.60 7.95 -1.27
CA ARG A 109 -0.73 8.47 -1.64
C ARG A 109 -1.74 7.34 -1.84
N GLY A 110 -1.34 6.26 -2.51
CA GLY A 110 -2.20 5.11 -2.76
C GLY A 110 -2.68 4.45 -1.46
N ALA A 111 -1.81 4.34 -0.45
CA ALA A 111 -2.18 3.80 0.85
C ALA A 111 -3.21 4.66 1.57
N VAL A 112 -3.03 5.99 1.56
CA VAL A 112 -3.97 6.94 2.17
C VAL A 112 -5.34 6.88 1.49
N PHE A 113 -5.37 6.91 0.15
CA PHE A 113 -6.63 6.77 -0.60
C PHE A 113 -7.28 5.40 -0.38
N SER A 114 -6.50 4.34 -0.21
CA SER A 114 -7.02 3.01 0.10
C SER A 114 -7.71 2.98 1.46
N VAL A 115 -7.12 3.61 2.50
CA VAL A 115 -7.78 3.74 3.80
C VAL A 115 -9.08 4.53 3.67
N ALA A 116 -9.03 5.72 3.07
CA ALA A 116 -10.20 6.59 2.93
C ALA A 116 -11.33 5.91 2.14
N GLY A 117 -11.01 5.36 0.97
CA GLY A 117 -11.96 4.64 0.11
C GLY A 117 -12.48 3.36 0.76
N GLY A 118 -11.61 2.58 1.40
CA GLY A 118 -12.00 1.35 2.09
C GLY A 118 -12.92 1.61 3.26
N LEU A 119 -12.66 2.64 4.07
CA LEU A 119 -13.56 3.07 5.13
C LEU A 119 -14.87 3.60 4.55
N LEU A 120 -14.85 4.43 3.50
CA LEU A 120 -16.08 4.92 2.86
C LEU A 120 -16.96 3.74 2.41
N VAL A 121 -16.39 2.78 1.67
CA VAL A 121 -17.09 1.57 1.23
C VAL A 121 -17.62 0.77 2.43
N TYR A 122 -16.80 0.62 3.47
CA TYR A 122 -17.20 -0.08 4.69
C TYR A 122 -18.45 0.55 5.33
N PHE A 123 -18.47 1.86 5.53
CA PHE A 123 -19.59 2.53 6.18
C PHE A 123 -20.83 2.63 5.29
N VAL A 124 -20.66 2.81 3.98
CA VAL A 124 -21.77 2.88 3.04
C VAL A 124 -22.46 1.52 2.86
N PHE A 125 -21.69 0.44 2.72
CA PHE A 125 -22.23 -0.86 2.29
C PHE A 125 -22.30 -1.92 3.41
N PHE A 126 -21.38 -1.89 4.38
CA PHE A 126 -21.24 -2.96 5.36
C PHE A 126 -21.70 -2.56 6.78
N SER A 127 -21.91 -1.27 7.04
CA SER A 127 -22.66 -0.86 8.23
C SER A 127 -24.14 -1.19 7.97
N GLY A 128 -24.63 -2.31 8.52
CA GLY A 128 -26.02 -2.75 8.31
C GLY A 128 -27.07 -1.68 8.68
N LYS A 129 -28.36 -1.94 8.39
CA LYS A 129 -29.53 -1.01 8.41
C LYS A 129 -29.69 -0.01 9.58
N ASN A 130 -28.90 -0.07 10.66
CA ASN A 130 -28.93 0.84 11.81
C ASN A 130 -27.52 1.24 12.33
N ARG A 131 -26.48 1.24 11.49
CA ARG A 131 -25.08 1.46 11.94
C ARG A 131 -24.37 2.66 11.33
N PHE A 132 -25.11 3.62 10.77
CA PHE A 132 -24.59 4.96 10.57
C PHE A 132 -24.35 5.59 11.96
N ASN A 133 -23.19 5.30 12.54
CA ASN A 133 -22.77 5.94 13.77
C ASN A 133 -22.11 7.26 13.38
N PRO A 134 -22.76 8.42 13.59
CA PRO A 134 -22.18 9.72 13.23
C PRO A 134 -20.85 9.96 13.95
N LEU A 135 -20.63 9.32 15.10
CA LEU A 135 -19.35 9.34 15.80
C LEU A 135 -18.25 8.62 15.01
N ALA A 136 -18.56 7.49 14.38
CA ALA A 136 -17.61 6.77 13.55
C ALA A 136 -17.27 7.57 12.28
N LEU A 137 -18.28 8.17 11.64
CA LEU A 137 -18.07 9.07 10.50
C LEU A 137 -17.21 10.28 10.88
N PHE A 138 -17.47 10.86 12.06
CA PHE A 138 -16.67 11.95 12.61
C PHE A 138 -15.21 11.52 12.80
N PHE A 139 -14.95 10.35 13.38
CA PHE A 139 -13.58 9.85 13.53
C PHE A 139 -12.89 9.59 12.19
N ILE A 140 -13.59 9.08 11.17
CA ILE A 140 -13.02 8.91 9.82
C ILE A 140 -12.65 10.27 9.22
N LEU A 141 -13.56 11.24 9.31
CA LEU A 141 -13.33 12.58 8.76
C LEU A 141 -12.20 13.28 9.50
N LEU A 142 -12.19 13.20 10.83
CA LEU A 142 -11.11 13.73 11.67
C LEU A 142 -9.78 13.05 11.32
N PHE A 143 -9.76 11.73 11.15
CA PHE A 143 -8.56 11.01 10.73
C PHE A 143 -8.10 11.39 9.32
N GLY A 144 -9.04 11.54 8.37
CA GLY A 144 -8.74 12.00 7.03
C GLY A 144 -8.12 13.40 7.05
N VAL A 145 -8.67 14.31 7.85
CA VAL A 145 -8.13 15.67 8.03
C VAL A 145 -6.75 15.64 8.68
N LEU A 146 -6.54 14.83 9.72
CA LEU A 146 -5.23 14.71 10.37
C LEU A 146 -4.18 14.08 9.45
N ALA A 147 -4.56 13.06 8.68
CA ALA A 147 -3.68 12.44 7.70
C ALA A 147 -3.29 13.43 6.59
N VAL A 148 -4.26 14.17 6.04
CA VAL A 148 -4.00 15.21 5.03
C VAL A 148 -3.12 16.32 5.61
N ASN A 149 -3.38 16.81 6.82
CA ASN A 149 -2.53 17.82 7.46
C ASN A 149 -1.11 17.32 7.70
N TYR A 150 -0.95 16.08 8.17
CA TYR A 150 0.36 15.47 8.33
C TYR A 150 1.10 15.38 6.99
N MET A 151 0.41 14.95 5.94
CA MET A 151 0.97 14.90 4.58
C MET A 151 1.39 16.29 4.09
N LEU A 152 0.56 17.31 4.29
CA LEU A 152 0.90 18.70 3.91
C LEU A 152 2.06 19.26 4.73
N SER A 153 2.21 18.83 5.99
CA SER A 153 3.29 19.28 6.88
C SER A 153 4.64 18.63 6.60
N THR A 154 4.66 17.51 5.88
CA THR A 154 5.92 16.87 5.48
C THR A 154 6.41 17.53 4.20
N GLU A 155 7.53 18.26 4.29
CA GLU A 155 8.20 18.88 3.12
C GLU A 155 8.42 17.89 1.96
N LEU A 156 8.57 16.60 2.29
CA LEU A 156 8.72 15.50 1.35
C LEU A 156 7.49 15.26 0.44
N ILE A 157 6.29 15.67 0.87
CA ILE A 157 5.05 15.53 0.08
C ILE A 157 4.67 16.86 -0.56
N ALA A 158 4.87 17.99 0.12
CA ALA A 158 4.72 19.32 -0.49
C ALA A 158 5.69 19.47 -1.69
N GLY A 159 6.95 19.08 -1.52
CA GLY A 159 7.94 19.01 -2.59
C GLY A 159 7.57 18.03 -3.71
N ARG A 160 6.77 16.99 -3.44
CA ARG A 160 6.22 16.07 -4.47
C ARG A 160 4.91 16.50 -5.10
N MET A 161 4.20 17.45 -4.48
CA MET A 161 3.08 18.13 -5.12
C MET A 161 3.59 19.24 -6.03
N GLU A 162 4.72 19.86 -5.70
CA GLU A 162 5.44 20.81 -6.55
C GLU A 162 6.30 20.11 -7.62
N GLU A 163 6.98 19.00 -7.30
CA GLU A 163 7.52 18.04 -8.26
C GLU A 163 6.37 17.19 -8.82
N LEU A 164 5.56 17.85 -9.64
CA LEU A 164 4.94 17.21 -10.78
C LEU A 164 6.06 16.57 -11.64
N GLU A 165 6.49 15.36 -11.26
CA GLU A 165 7.15 14.36 -12.11
C GLU A 165 6.34 14.06 -13.40
N ASP A 166 5.17 14.67 -13.56
CA ASP A 166 4.40 14.76 -14.79
C ASP A 166 5.26 15.22 -15.98
N ASP A 167 6.25 16.10 -15.81
CA ASP A 167 6.95 16.60 -16.99
C ASP A 167 7.84 15.52 -17.66
N TYR A 168 8.58 14.72 -16.90
CA TYR A 168 9.37 13.64 -17.50
C TYR A 168 8.50 12.43 -17.88
N ARG A 169 7.55 12.04 -17.01
CA ARG A 169 6.72 10.86 -17.28
C ARG A 169 5.80 11.09 -18.47
N LEU A 170 5.08 12.21 -18.51
CA LEU A 170 4.18 12.53 -19.63
C LEU A 170 4.92 12.93 -20.89
N ARG A 171 6.08 13.63 -20.81
CA ARG A 171 6.78 14.07 -22.04
C ARG A 171 7.80 13.09 -22.59
N VAL A 172 8.30 12.15 -21.78
CA VAL A 172 9.35 11.22 -22.22
C VAL A 172 8.88 9.77 -22.20
N LEU A 173 8.34 9.30 -21.07
CA LEU A 173 7.96 7.88 -20.96
C LEU A 173 6.71 7.54 -21.78
N TRP A 174 5.70 8.41 -21.79
CA TRP A 174 4.48 8.17 -22.58
C TRP A 174 4.74 8.14 -24.09
N PRO A 175 5.45 9.11 -24.71
CA PRO A 175 5.78 9.03 -26.12
C PRO A 175 6.65 7.81 -26.46
N ALA A 176 7.65 7.49 -25.62
CA ALA A 176 8.48 6.30 -25.83
C ALA A 176 7.64 5.01 -25.76
N ALA A 177 6.75 4.90 -24.77
CA ALA A 177 5.82 3.78 -24.64
C ALA A 177 4.91 3.62 -25.87
N LEU A 178 4.34 4.73 -26.36
CA LEU A 178 3.49 4.73 -27.54
C LEU A 178 4.28 4.42 -28.82
N GLU A 179 5.54 4.87 -28.91
CA GLU A 179 6.42 4.51 -30.02
C GLU A 179 6.70 3.00 -30.05
N ILE A 180 6.97 2.39 -28.89
CA ILE A 180 7.15 0.93 -28.79
C ILE A 180 5.85 0.21 -29.17
N PHE A 181 4.70 0.67 -28.65
CA PHE A 181 3.40 0.11 -29.01
C PHE A 181 3.14 0.16 -30.52
N ASN A 182 3.44 1.29 -31.18
CA ASN A 182 3.27 1.44 -32.63
C ASN A 182 4.18 0.50 -33.44
N LYS A 183 5.32 0.08 -32.90
CA LYS A 183 6.21 -0.93 -33.54
C LYS A 183 5.65 -2.35 -33.41
N PHE A 184 4.91 -2.66 -32.35
CA PHE A 184 4.44 -4.03 -32.04
C PHE A 184 2.96 -4.10 -31.62
N PRO A 185 2.01 -3.53 -32.37
CA PRO A 185 0.66 -3.23 -31.86
C PRO A 185 -0.23 -4.45 -31.59
N ILE A 186 0.15 -5.64 -32.08
CA ILE A 186 -0.68 -6.85 -31.96
C ILE A 186 -0.24 -7.70 -30.76
N PHE A 187 1.05 -8.07 -30.72
CA PHE A 187 1.58 -9.02 -29.73
C PHE A 187 2.41 -8.37 -28.62
N GLY A 188 2.69 -7.07 -28.72
CA GLY A 188 3.58 -6.39 -27.80
C GLY A 188 5.03 -6.85 -27.95
N THR A 189 5.87 -6.35 -27.07
CA THR A 189 7.30 -6.69 -27.04
C THR A 189 7.61 -7.82 -26.05
N GLY A 190 6.73 -8.05 -25.07
CA GLY A 190 7.08 -8.75 -23.84
C GLY A 190 8.16 -8.01 -23.01
N ALA A 191 8.44 -8.53 -21.82
CA ALA A 191 9.33 -7.88 -20.85
C ALA A 191 10.80 -7.81 -21.32
N ALA A 192 11.31 -8.87 -21.96
CA ALA A 192 12.72 -8.94 -22.36
C ALA A 192 13.09 -7.94 -23.46
N ARG A 193 12.21 -7.75 -24.45
CA ARG A 193 12.45 -6.83 -25.56
C ARG A 193 12.09 -5.39 -25.21
N PHE A 194 11.20 -5.19 -24.24
CA PHE A 194 10.86 -3.85 -23.75
C PHE A 194 12.09 -3.08 -23.25
N GLU A 195 12.97 -3.72 -22.48
CA GLU A 195 14.18 -3.08 -21.97
C GLU A 195 15.10 -2.59 -23.12
N ILE A 196 15.23 -3.38 -24.18
CA ILE A 196 16.03 -3.05 -25.37
C ILE A 196 15.43 -1.85 -26.10
N GLU A 197 14.12 -1.91 -26.41
CA GLU A 197 13.44 -0.85 -27.15
C GLU A 197 13.38 0.47 -26.36
N MET A 198 13.15 0.39 -25.05
CA MET A 198 13.18 1.56 -24.18
C MET A 198 14.58 2.18 -24.14
N THR A 199 15.62 1.36 -23.99
CA THR A 199 17.01 1.86 -24.01
C THR A 199 17.37 2.48 -25.35
N ALA A 200 16.86 1.94 -26.47
CA ALA A 200 17.08 2.51 -27.79
C ALA A 200 16.43 3.89 -27.98
N ILE A 201 15.27 4.14 -27.37
CA ILE A 201 14.53 5.40 -27.52
C ILE A 201 15.04 6.48 -26.55
N ILE A 202 15.17 6.16 -25.26
CA ILE A 202 15.50 7.14 -24.22
C ILE A 202 16.97 7.09 -23.75
N GLY A 203 17.78 6.19 -24.32
CA GLY A 203 19.20 6.02 -24.01
C GLY A 203 19.51 5.29 -22.71
N ARG A 204 18.48 4.81 -21.98
CA ARG A 204 18.60 4.07 -20.72
C ARG A 204 17.35 3.26 -20.42
N TYR A 205 17.47 2.16 -19.69
CA TYR A 205 16.29 1.45 -19.21
C TYR A 205 15.56 2.25 -18.12
N ARG A 206 14.24 2.37 -18.26
CA ARG A 206 13.34 2.85 -17.20
C ARG A 206 12.07 1.99 -17.18
N PRO A 207 11.73 1.40 -16.03
CA PRO A 207 10.46 0.69 -15.89
C PRO A 207 9.30 1.67 -15.99
N LEU A 208 8.22 1.25 -16.65
CA LEU A 208 6.97 1.99 -16.65
C LEU A 208 6.28 1.74 -15.32
N HIS A 209 6.21 2.77 -14.47
CA HIS A 209 5.45 2.74 -13.22
C HIS A 209 3.95 2.98 -13.46
N ASN A 210 3.44 2.58 -14.62
CA ASN A 210 2.05 2.69 -15.02
C ASN A 210 1.62 1.34 -15.60
N GLU A 211 0.80 0.63 -14.84
CA GLU A 211 0.45 -0.76 -15.14
C GLU A 211 -0.39 -0.90 -16.40
N PHE A 212 -1.16 0.14 -16.73
CA PHE A 212 -1.86 0.20 -18.01
C PHE A 212 -0.88 0.24 -19.19
N LEU A 213 0.16 1.08 -19.13
CA LEU A 213 1.19 1.12 -20.17
C LEU A 213 2.02 -0.17 -20.21
N THR A 214 2.32 -0.75 -19.05
CA THR A 214 3.06 -2.00 -18.95
C THR A 214 2.30 -3.13 -19.64
N ILE A 215 1.00 -3.28 -19.38
CA ILE A 215 0.15 -4.26 -20.06
C ILE A 215 0.08 -3.94 -21.55
N LEU A 216 -0.21 -2.68 -21.90
CA LEU A 216 -0.31 -2.25 -23.30
C LEU A 216 0.94 -2.59 -24.10
N ILE A 217 2.16 -2.44 -23.56
CA ILE A 217 3.39 -2.72 -24.30
C ILE A 217 3.74 -4.21 -24.27
N TYR A 218 3.53 -4.89 -23.14
CA TYR A 218 3.95 -6.29 -23.02
C TYR A 218 3.06 -7.23 -23.82
N THR A 219 1.76 -6.96 -23.87
CA THR A 219 0.78 -7.86 -24.48
C THR A 219 -0.05 -7.21 -25.58
N CYS A 220 -0.10 -5.87 -25.67
CA CYS A 220 -0.84 -5.14 -26.70
C CYS A 220 -2.31 -5.59 -26.83
N LEU A 221 -2.87 -5.52 -28.04
CA LEU A 221 -4.24 -5.94 -28.33
C LEU A 221 -4.52 -7.40 -28.00
N ALA A 222 -3.50 -8.28 -27.98
CA ALA A 222 -3.69 -9.68 -27.63
C ALA A 222 -3.90 -9.92 -26.12
N GLY A 223 -3.58 -8.95 -25.26
CA GLY A 223 -3.79 -9.04 -23.81
C GLY A 223 -4.73 -8.00 -23.21
N MET A 224 -5.40 -7.19 -24.03
CA MET A 224 -6.54 -6.35 -23.64
C MET A 224 -7.86 -7.09 -23.86
#